data_AF-A0A3M2GVI1-F1
#
_entry.id   AF-A0A3M2GVI1-F1
#
_cell.length_a   1.000
_cell.length_b   1.000
_cell.length_c   1.000
_cell.angle_alpha   90.00
_cell.angle_beta   90.00
_cell.angle_gamma   90.00
#
_symmetry.space_group_name_H-M   'P 1'
#
loop_
_entity.id
_entity.type
_entity.pdbx_description
1 polymer ?
#
loop_
_entity_poly.entity_id
_entity_poly.type
_entity_poly.pdbx_seq_one_letter_code
_entity_poly.pdbx_strand_id
1 'polypeptide(L)'
;MRLLKTKGDRAISFIMGLAYGYRNANLELHVKKIEDFSYEEHEKDRVYYIDRTSGELHECITDKTTHICAVREDKIRGKVMVFIYKN
;
A
#
# COMPACT_ATOMS: atom_id res chain seq x y z
N MET A 1 -23.00 17.10 -14.63
CA MET A 1 -21.68 16.85 -14.00
C MET A 1 -21.90 16.59 -12.51
N ARG A 2 -21.43 15.48 -11.94
CA ARG A 2 -21.58 15.17 -10.51
C ARG A 2 -20.22 15.25 -9.81
N LEU A 3 -20.20 15.78 -8.59
CA LEU A 3 -19.00 15.81 -7.76
C LEU A 3 -18.67 14.37 -7.29
N LEU A 4 -17.46 13.91 -7.57
CA LEU A 4 -16.97 12.62 -7.09
C LEU A 4 -16.68 12.70 -5.58
N LYS A 5 -17.48 12.01 -4.77
CA LYS A 5 -17.23 11.81 -3.34
C LYS A 5 -16.56 10.44 -3.16
N THR A 6 -15.25 10.42 -2.97
CA THR A 6 -14.46 9.20 -2.74
C THR A 6 -14.65 8.63 -1.32
N LYS A 7 -15.06 9.47 -0.36
CA LYS A 7 -15.24 9.08 1.04
C LYS A 7 -16.36 8.03 1.16
N GLY A 8 -15.97 6.80 1.49
CA GLY A 8 -16.87 5.65 1.67
C GLY A 8 -16.93 4.70 0.47
N ASP A 9 -16.55 5.16 -0.72
CA ASP A 9 -16.47 4.32 -1.93
C ASP A 9 -15.02 3.90 -2.19
N ARG A 10 -14.69 2.70 -1.71
CA ARG A 10 -13.34 2.13 -1.84
C ARG A 10 -12.97 1.84 -3.29
N ALA A 11 -13.93 1.44 -4.12
CA ALA A 11 -13.68 1.11 -5.52
C ALA A 11 -13.33 2.37 -6.32
N ILE A 12 -14.10 3.45 -6.13
CA ILE A 12 -13.79 4.75 -6.75
C ILE A 12 -12.45 5.29 -6.25
N SER A 13 -12.19 5.21 -4.94
CA SER A 13 -10.91 5.66 -4.36
C SER A 13 -9.72 4.92 -4.96
N PHE A 14 -9.87 3.60 -5.15
CA PHE A 14 -8.86 2.78 -5.81
C PHE A 14 -8.67 3.18 -7.27
N ILE A 15 -9.75 3.27 -8.06
CA ILE A 15 -9.70 3.67 -9.48
C ILE A 15 -9.06 5.05 -9.63
N MET A 16 -9.37 6.01 -8.76
CA MET A 16 -8.76 7.34 -8.74
C MET A 16 -7.24 7.24 -8.52
N GLY A 17 -6.81 6.44 -7.53
CA GLY A 17 -5.38 6.21 -7.28
C GLY A 17 -4.66 5.67 -8.52
N LEU A 18 -5.29 4.73 -9.24
CA LEU A 18 -4.74 4.20 -10.49
C LEU A 18 -4.74 5.23 -11.61
N ALA A 19 -5.86 5.93 -11.83
CA ALA A 19 -6.01 6.87 -12.93
C ALA A 19 -5.06 8.08 -12.82
N TYR A 20 -4.78 8.56 -11.61
CA TYR A 20 -3.94 9.74 -11.38
C TYR A 20 -2.48 9.40 -11.02
N GLY A 21 -2.25 8.37 -10.21
CA GLY A 21 -0.91 8.07 -9.69
C GLY A 21 -0.17 6.97 -10.46
N TYR A 22 -0.90 6.00 -11.02
CA TYR A 22 -0.34 4.75 -11.55
C TYR A 22 -0.91 4.37 -12.93
N ARG A 23 -1.23 5.37 -13.76
CA ARG A 23 -2.05 5.21 -14.98
C ARG A 23 -1.56 4.13 -15.95
N ASN A 24 -0.24 3.96 -16.05
CA ASN A 24 0.40 3.01 -16.96
C ASN A 24 1.16 1.91 -16.22
N ALA A 25 0.97 1.79 -14.89
CA ALA A 25 1.70 0.82 -14.10
C ALA A 25 1.12 -0.58 -14.28
N ASN A 26 1.99 -1.58 -14.47
CA ASN A 26 1.62 -2.96 -14.28
C ASN A 26 1.67 -3.27 -12.77
N LEU A 27 0.52 -3.61 -12.18
CA LEU A 27 0.38 -3.77 -10.74
C LEU A 27 0.40 -5.24 -10.34
N GLU A 28 1.22 -5.54 -9.34
CA GLU A 28 1.23 -6.85 -8.69
C GLU A 28 0.98 -6.68 -7.19
N LEU A 29 0.09 -7.51 -6.64
CA LEU A 29 -0.26 -7.50 -5.23
C LEU A 29 0.21 -8.79 -4.56
N HIS A 30 1.04 -8.66 -3.55
CA HIS A 30 1.45 -9.77 -2.68
C HIS A 30 0.84 -9.57 -1.30
N VAL A 31 0.18 -10.60 -0.79
CA VAL A 31 -0.34 -10.63 0.58
C VAL A 31 0.43 -11.71 1.34
N LYS A 32 1.08 -11.32 2.43
CA LYS A 32 1.94 -12.18 3.26
C LYS A 32 1.55 -12.03 4.74
N LYS A 33 2.05 -12.93 5.60
CA LYS A 33 1.85 -12.80 7.06
C LYS A 33 2.74 -11.71 7.62
N ILE A 34 2.33 -11.04 8.70
CA ILE A 34 3.15 -9.98 9.30
C ILE A 34 4.52 -10.50 9.77
N GLU A 35 4.58 -11.76 10.21
CA GLU A 35 5.80 -12.41 10.66
C GLU A 35 6.85 -12.56 9.56
N ASP A 36 6.43 -12.57 8.29
CA ASP A 36 7.30 -12.72 7.12
C ASP A 36 7.92 -11.38 6.69
N PHE A 37 7.63 -10.28 7.39
CA PHE A 37 8.16 -8.96 7.01
C PHE A 37 9.66 -8.87 7.23
N SER A 38 10.39 -8.44 6.20
CA SER A 38 11.83 -8.20 6.24
C SER A 38 12.16 -6.76 5.87
N TYR A 39 12.89 -6.06 6.74
CA TYR A 39 13.45 -4.74 6.45
C TYR A 39 14.46 -4.78 5.29
N GLU A 40 15.24 -5.86 5.20
CA GLU A 40 16.23 -6.04 4.13
C GLU A 40 15.55 -6.20 2.77
N GLU A 41 14.42 -6.94 2.69
CA GLU A 41 13.66 -7.07 1.44
C GLU A 41 13.15 -5.71 0.95
N HIS A 42 12.83 -4.79 1.88
CA HIS A 42 12.14 -3.54 1.59
C HIS A 42 12.99 -2.28 1.79
N GLU A 43 14.32 -2.38 1.84
CA GLU A 43 15.24 -1.26 2.11
C GLU A 43 15.02 -0.06 1.15
N LYS A 44 14.66 -0.33 -0.10
CA LYS A 44 14.44 0.68 -1.15
C LYS A 44 12.97 0.97 -1.43
N ASP A 45 12.07 0.30 -0.71
CA ASP A 45 10.64 0.42 -0.92
C ASP A 45 10.05 1.47 0.00
N ARG A 46 8.90 2.04 -0.39
CA ARG A 46 8.16 2.93 0.49
C ARG A 46 7.28 2.10 1.41
N VAL A 47 7.62 2.07 2.70
CA VAL A 47 6.93 1.26 3.71
C VAL A 47 6.02 2.11 4.58
N TYR A 48 4.86 1.58 4.90
CA TYR A 48 3.84 2.18 5.77
C TYR A 48 3.43 1.17 6.85
N TYR A 49 3.53 1.57 8.11
CA TYR A 49 3.11 0.77 9.26
C TYR A 49 1.75 1.28 9.73
N ILE A 50 0.73 0.43 9.70
CA ILE A 50 -0.67 0.85 9.86
C ILE A 50 -1.31 0.12 11.05
N ASP A 51 -1.89 0.88 11.96
CA ASP A 51 -2.92 0.38 12.87
C ASP A 51 -4.29 0.58 12.22
N ARG A 52 -4.90 -0.51 11.75
CA ARG A 52 -6.20 -0.47 11.07
C ARG A 52 -7.35 -0.19 12.05
N THR A 53 -7.14 -0.40 13.34
CA THR A 53 -8.14 -0.19 14.39
C THR A 53 -8.36 1.30 14.63
N SER A 54 -7.26 2.05 14.79
CA SER A 54 -7.27 3.51 14.94
C SER A 54 -7.26 4.25 13.59
N GLY A 55 -6.74 3.63 12.54
CA GLY A 55 -6.49 4.26 11.25
C GLY A 55 -5.18 5.07 11.22
N GLU A 56 -4.30 4.90 12.21
CA GLU A 56 -3.04 5.64 12.32
C GLU A 56 -1.90 5.03 11.49
N LEU A 57 -0.98 5.90 11.10
CA LEU A 57 0.29 5.55 10.47
C LEU A 57 1.43 5.74 11.48
N HIS A 58 2.31 4.75 11.57
CA HIS A 58 3.49 4.78 12.43
C HIS A 58 4.78 4.86 11.60
N GLU A 59 5.86 5.34 12.20
CA GLU A 59 7.18 5.44 11.57
C GLU A 59 7.90 4.09 11.50
N CYS A 60 7.57 3.15 12.39
CA CYS A 60 8.16 1.82 12.50
C CYS A 60 7.15 0.79 13.01
N ILE A 61 7.54 -0.49 13.04
CA ILE A 61 6.72 -1.57 13.63
C ILE A 61 6.54 -1.31 15.13
N THR A 62 5.28 -1.33 15.55
CA THR A 62 4.84 -1.24 16.94
C THR A 62 3.96 -2.44 17.31
N ASP A 63 3.69 -2.62 18.60
CA ASP A 63 2.71 -3.57 19.13
C ASP A 63 1.28 -3.36 18.58
N LYS A 64 0.97 -2.14 18.14
CA LYS A 64 -0.31 -1.77 17.52
C LYS A 64 -0.33 -1.97 16.00
N THR A 65 0.80 -2.29 15.39
CA THR A 65 0.88 -2.45 13.94
C THR A 65 0.10 -3.70 13.53
N THR A 66 -0.97 -3.49 12.77
CA THR A 66 -1.83 -4.58 12.27
C THR A 66 -1.53 -4.93 10.83
N HIS A 67 -1.02 -3.97 10.06
CA HIS A 67 -0.68 -4.12 8.66
C HIS A 67 0.64 -3.38 8.37
N ILE A 68 1.46 -3.95 7.51
CA ILE A 68 2.61 -3.26 6.91
C ILE A 68 2.42 -3.29 5.40
N CYS A 69 2.41 -2.11 4.78
CA CYS A 69 2.26 -1.98 3.34
C CYS A 69 3.57 -1.46 2.76
N ALA A 70 4.18 -2.18 1.82
CA ALA A 70 5.34 -1.72 1.08
C ALA A 70 5.00 -1.51 -0.40
N VAL A 71 5.44 -0.39 -0.97
CA VAL A 71 5.28 -0.08 -2.39
C VAL A 71 6.65 -0.03 -3.03
N ARG A 72 6.88 -0.94 -3.99
CA ARG A 72 8.08 -1.00 -4.82
C ARG A 72 7.75 -0.50 -6.22
N GLU A 73 8.48 0.52 -6.67
CA GLU A 73 8.33 1.08 -8.01
C GLU A 73 9.52 0.72 -8.89
N ASP A 74 9.31 -0.16 -9.88
CA ASP A 74 10.26 -0.41 -10.96
C ASP A 74 9.94 0.54 -12.12
N LYS A 75 10.61 1.70 -12.12
CA LYS A 75 10.44 2.74 -13.13
C LYS A 75 10.92 2.31 -14.52
N ILE A 76 11.84 1.36 -14.59
CA ILE A 76 12.42 0.88 -15.87
C ILE A 76 11.39 0.00 -16.58
N ARG A 77 10.74 -0.90 -15.83
CA ARG A 77 9.75 -1.84 -16.37
C ARG A 77 8.31 -1.33 -16.29
N GLY A 78 8.09 -0.16 -15.71
CA GLY A 78 6.75 0.40 -15.47
C GLY A 78 5.91 -0.48 -14.55
N LYS A 79 6.55 -1.19 -13.61
CA LYS A 79 5.89 -2.15 -12.71
C LYS A 79 5.83 -1.59 -11.30
N VAL A 80 4.69 -1.76 -10.65
CA VAL A 80 4.49 -1.39 -9.25
C VAL A 80 4.06 -2.63 -8.48
N MET A 81 4.84 -3.01 -7.49
CA MET A 81 4.52 -4.13 -6.60
C MET A 81 4.05 -3.57 -5.27
N VAL A 82 2.89 -4.02 -4.82
CA VAL A 82 2.33 -3.71 -3.51
C VAL A 82 2.41 -4.96 -2.66
N PHE A 83 3.11 -4.85 -1.53
CA PHE A 83 3.17 -5.90 -0.52
C PHE A 83 2.29 -5.49 0.65
N ILE A 84 1.40 -6.37 1.08
CA ILE A 84 0.57 -6.21 2.27
C ILE A 84 0.89 -7.35 3.21
N TYR A 85 1.53 -7.03 4.32
CA TYR A 85 1.80 -7.91 5.43
C TYR A 85 0.73 -7.67 6.49
N LYS A 86 0.08 -8.72 6.99
CA LYS A 86 -0.99 -8.59 7.99
C LYS A 86 -1.11 -9.85 8.84
N ASN A 87 -1.68 -9.69 10.03
CA ASN A 87 -2.18 -10.79 10.86
C ASN A 87 -3.40 -11.46 10.24
#